data_AF-A0A7T5UPZ9-F1
#
_entry.id   AF-A0A7T5UPZ9-F1
#
_cell.length_a   1.000
_cell.length_b   1.000
_cell.length_c   1.000
_cell.angle_alpha   90.00
_cell.angle_beta   90.00
_cell.angle_gamma   90.00
#
_symmetry.space_group_name_H-M   'P 1'
#
loop_
_entity.id
_entity.type
_entity.pdbx_description
1 polymer ?
#
loop_
_entity_poly.entity_id
_entity_poly.type
_entity_poly.pdbx_seq_one_letter_code
_entity_poly.pdbx_strand_id
1 'polypeptide(L)'
;MSPTPFINPTSFQPAKFGTIASLLNLITPVLMIGGGIIFFGMIVYAGFLYINSQGKTENLKKIQQLFIYAIIGFVVILSSFLVIRLLGVIFNLGPLPF
;
A
#
# COMPACT_ATOMS: atom_id res chain seq x y z
N MET A 1 3.69 -10.32 39.15
CA MET A 1 4.54 -9.11 38.99
C MET A 1 3.82 -8.21 38.01
N SER A 2 3.23 -7.11 38.49
CA SER A 2 2.45 -6.17 37.69
C SER A 2 3.36 -5.40 36.71
N PRO A 3 2.90 -5.13 35.46
CA PRO A 3 3.70 -4.38 34.50
C PRO A 3 4.02 -3.00 35.07
N THR A 4 5.31 -2.65 35.09
CA THR A 4 5.79 -1.38 35.63
C THR A 4 5.34 -0.22 34.72
N PRO A 5 5.18 1.01 35.26
CA PRO A 5 4.60 2.17 34.56
C PRO A 5 5.41 2.66 33.34
N PHE A 6 6.55 2.02 33.06
CA PHE A 6 7.56 2.43 32.10
C PHE A 6 7.54 1.60 30.81
N ILE A 7 6.45 0.89 30.52
CA ILE A 7 6.21 0.34 29.19
C ILE A 7 4.78 0.72 28.81
N ASN A 8 4.56 2.02 28.55
CA ASN A 8 3.28 2.59 28.15
C ASN A 8 3.42 3.34 26.81
N PRO A 9 2.66 3.01 25.76
CA PRO A 9 2.75 3.65 24.44
C PRO A 9 2.47 5.17 24.45
N THR A 10 1.95 5.73 25.54
CA THR A 10 1.77 7.19 25.70
C THR A 10 3.01 7.93 26.21
N SER A 11 3.99 7.25 26.83
CA SER A 11 5.17 7.89 27.45
C SER A 11 6.52 7.52 26.83
N PHE A 12 6.57 6.57 25.88
CA PHE A 12 7.81 6.20 25.15
C PHE A 12 7.76 6.63 23.69
N GLN A 13 8.05 7.91 23.45
CA GLN A 13 8.15 8.48 22.11
C GLN A 13 9.22 7.80 21.22
N PRO A 14 10.34 7.25 21.74
CA PRO A 14 11.24 6.42 20.95
C PRO A 14 10.66 5.04 20.57
N ALA A 15 9.67 4.51 21.29
CA ALA A 15 8.95 3.31 20.86
C ALA A 15 7.98 3.62 19.70
N LYS A 16 7.49 4.86 19.62
CA LYS A 16 6.78 5.39 18.45
C LYS A 16 7.67 5.64 17.22
N PHE A 17 9.00 5.58 17.34
CA PHE A 17 9.91 5.67 16.17
C PHE A 17 10.93 4.52 16.09
N GLY A 18 10.91 3.58 17.04
CA GLY A 18 11.84 2.45 17.14
C GLY A 18 11.22 1.10 16.81
N THR A 19 9.93 1.06 16.48
CA THR A 19 9.21 -0.18 16.15
C THR A 19 8.60 -0.08 14.76
N ILE A 20 8.74 -1.16 13.98
CA ILE A 20 8.21 -1.29 12.61
C ILE A 20 6.71 -0.91 12.54
N ALA A 21 5.93 -1.24 13.57
CA ALA A 21 4.50 -0.92 13.66
C ALA A 21 4.18 0.59 13.56
N SER A 22 5.08 1.45 14.05
CA SER A 22 4.84 2.90 14.04
C SER A 22 5.20 3.54 12.70
N LEU A 23 6.22 2.99 12.03
CA LEU A 23 6.51 3.33 10.63
C LEU A 23 5.36 2.89 9.73
N LEU A 24 4.83 1.68 9.94
CA LEU A 24 3.67 1.16 9.21
C LEU A 24 2.42 2.04 9.40
N ASN A 25 2.11 2.48 10.63
CA ASN A 25 0.97 3.37 10.87
C ASN A 25 1.07 4.73 10.18
N LEU A 26 2.29 5.23 9.96
CA LEU A 26 2.50 6.47 9.23
C LEU A 26 2.48 6.26 7.71
N ILE A 27 3.15 5.21 7.22
CA ILE A 27 3.32 4.99 5.79
C ILE A 27 2.12 4.32 5.14
N THR A 28 1.42 3.41 5.81
CA THR A 28 0.23 2.71 5.29
C THR A 28 -0.83 3.67 4.74
N PRO A 29 -1.34 4.66 5.52
CA PRO A 29 -2.37 5.55 5.00
C PRO A 29 -1.84 6.43 3.86
N VAL A 30 -0.57 6.85 3.92
CA VAL A 30 0.07 7.64 2.86
C VAL A 30 0.21 6.83 1.58
N LEU A 31 0.61 5.56 1.67
CA LEU A 31 0.73 4.65 0.52
C LEU A 31 -0.64 4.33 -0.08
N MET A 32 -1.66 4.17 0.76
CA MET A 32 -3.01 3.81 0.33
C MET A 32 -3.70 4.99 -0.39
N ILE A 33 -3.61 6.19 0.18
CA ILE A 33 -4.13 7.41 -0.45
C ILE A 33 -3.29 7.79 -1.68
N GLY A 34 -1.96 7.81 -1.54
CA GLY A 34 -1.05 8.15 -2.64
C GLY A 34 -1.13 7.15 -3.79
N GLY A 35 -1.12 5.86 -3.49
CA GLY A 35 -1.28 4.79 -4.46
C GLY A 35 -2.64 4.83 -5.16
N GLY A 36 -3.72 5.12 -4.41
CA GLY A 36 -5.05 5.29 -4.98
C GLY A 36 -5.14 6.48 -5.95
N ILE A 37 -4.56 7.63 -5.59
CA ILE A 37 -4.53 8.83 -6.45
C ILE A 37 -3.71 8.57 -7.73
N ILE A 38 -2.54 7.95 -7.60
CA ILE A 38 -1.68 7.62 -8.74
C ILE A 38 -2.39 6.63 -9.68
N PHE A 39 -2.99 5.58 -9.11
CA PHE A 39 -3.74 4.58 -9.87
C PHE A 39 -4.92 5.22 -10.62
N PHE A 40 -5.68 6.09 -9.96
CA PHE A 40 -6.77 6.82 -10.58
C PHE A 40 -6.28 7.70 -11.74
N GLY A 41 -5.21 8.48 -11.53
CA GLY A 41 -4.60 9.31 -12.58
C GLY A 41 -4.10 8.50 -13.77
N MET A 42 -3.47 7.34 -13.52
CA MET A 42 -3.02 6.43 -14.57
C MET A 42 -4.19 5.87 -15.39
N ILE A 43 -5.28 5.44 -14.75
CA ILE A 43 -6.46 4.92 -15.47
C ILE A 43 -7.08 6.00 -16.35
N VAL A 44 -7.25 7.21 -15.81
CA VAL A 44 -7.83 8.33 -16.57
C VAL A 44 -6.95 8.65 -17.78
N TYR A 45 -5.64 8.81 -17.57
CA TYR A 45 -4.68 9.08 -18.65
C TYR A 45 -4.64 7.96 -19.69
N ALA A 46 -4.60 6.70 -19.26
CA ALA A 46 -4.61 5.53 -20.15
C ALA A 46 -5.92 5.42 -20.94
N GLY A 47 -7.06 5.78 -20.34
CA GLY A 47 -8.36 5.86 -21.01
C GLY A 47 -8.39 6.91 -22.11
N PHE A 48 -7.88 8.12 -21.85
CA PHE A 48 -7.74 9.16 -22.89
C PHE A 48 -6.80 8.70 -24.02
N LEU A 49 -5.67 8.09 -23.67
CA LEU A 49 -4.73 7.56 -24.66
C LEU A 49 -5.37 6.44 -25.49
N TYR A 50 -6.17 5.57 -24.88
CA TYR A 50 -6.89 4.48 -25.56
C TYR A 50 -7.86 5.02 -26.62
N ILE A 51 -8.67 6.00 -26.24
CA ILE A 51 -9.63 6.64 -27.17
C ILE A 51 -8.88 7.37 -28.30
N ASN A 52 -7.76 8.03 -27.98
CA ASN A 52 -6.99 8.81 -28.96
C ASN A 52 -6.10 7.95 -29.88
N SER A 53 -5.95 6.65 -29.60
CA SER A 53 -5.04 5.77 -30.35
C SER A 53 -5.55 5.33 -31.73
N GLN A 54 -6.77 5.73 -32.12
CA GLN A 54 -7.34 5.64 -33.49
C GLN A 54 -7.06 4.32 -34.24
N GLY A 55 -7.00 3.18 -33.55
CA GLY A 55 -6.80 1.87 -34.18
C GLY A 55 -5.37 1.54 -34.63
N LYS A 56 -4.36 2.37 -34.32
CA LYS A 56 -2.95 1.96 -34.50
C LYS A 56 -2.61 0.89 -33.47
N THR A 57 -2.50 -0.36 -33.93
CA THR A 57 -2.24 -1.57 -33.12
C THR A 57 -1.02 -1.45 -32.21
N GLU A 58 -0.03 -0.68 -32.60
CA GLU A 58 1.18 -0.43 -31.82
C GLU A 58 0.91 0.37 -30.53
N ASN A 59 0.06 1.40 -30.62
CA ASN A 59 -0.32 2.20 -29.45
C ASN A 59 -1.24 1.39 -28.52
N LEU A 60 -2.17 0.62 -29.09
CA LEU A 60 -3.08 -0.23 -28.32
C LEU A 60 -2.34 -1.26 -27.47
N LYS A 61 -1.30 -1.91 -28.01
CA LYS A 61 -0.45 -2.85 -27.23
C LYS A 61 0.27 -2.14 -26.08
N LYS A 62 0.82 -0.95 -26.31
CA LYS A 62 1.45 -0.13 -25.27
C LYS A 62 0.48 0.24 -24.15
N ILE A 63 -0.74 0.64 -24.49
CA ILE A 63 -1.79 0.99 -23.52
C ILE A 63 -2.21 -0.23 -22.70
N GLN A 64 -2.40 -1.39 -23.34
CA GLN A 64 -2.73 -2.62 -22.63
C GLN A 64 -1.64 -3.00 -21.63
N GLN A 65 -0.36 -2.90 -22.02
CA GLN A 65 0.75 -3.11 -21.10
C GLN A 65 0.72 -2.12 -19.94
N LEU A 66 0.46 -0.84 -20.20
CA LEU A 66 0.34 0.17 -19.15
C LEU A 66 -0.78 -0.16 -18.16
N PHE A 67 -1.94 -0.61 -18.64
CA PHE A 67 -3.05 -1.08 -17.79
C PHE A 67 -2.65 -2.28 -16.92
N ILE A 68 -1.97 -3.27 -17.53
CA ILE A 68 -1.50 -4.46 -16.82
C ILE A 68 -0.52 -4.06 -15.71
N TYR A 69 0.44 -3.18 -15.98
CA TYR A 69 1.37 -2.69 -14.96
C TYR A 69 0.67 -1.91 -13.85
N ALA A 70 -0.31 -1.06 -14.18
CA ALA A 70 -1.09 -0.33 -13.19
C ALA A 70 -1.88 -1.28 -12.28
N ILE A 71 -2.52 -2.30 -12.85
CA ILE A 71 -3.26 -3.33 -12.12
C ILE A 71 -2.33 -4.14 -11.23
N ILE A 72 -1.18 -4.58 -11.75
CA ILE A 72 -0.19 -5.33 -10.96
C ILE A 72 0.31 -4.48 -9.80
N GLY A 73 0.66 -3.21 -10.01
CA GLY A 73 1.09 -2.31 -8.94
C GLY A 73 0.03 -2.15 -7.85
N PHE A 74 -1.23 -1.99 -8.25
CA PHE A 74 -2.35 -1.90 -7.30
C PHE A 74 -2.55 -3.21 -6.52
N VAL A 75 -2.52 -4.36 -7.20
CA VAL A 75 -2.63 -5.69 -6.57
C VAL A 75 -1.48 -5.92 -5.60
N VAL A 76 -0.26 -5.52 -5.94
CA VAL A 76 0.91 -5.63 -5.04
C VAL A 76 0.68 -4.84 -3.76
N ILE A 77 0.21 -3.59 -3.85
CA ILE A 77 -0.13 -2.78 -2.67
C ILE A 77 -1.18 -3.47 -1.80
N LEU A 78 -2.28 -3.97 -2.41
CA LEU A 78 -3.32 -4.70 -1.67
C LEU A 78 -2.80 -5.98 -1.02
N SER A 79 -2.00 -6.76 -1.75
CA SER A 79 -1.43 -8.01 -1.28
C SER A 79 -0.42 -7.81 -0.16
N SER A 80 0.29 -6.68 -0.14
CA SER A 80 1.24 -6.32 0.92
C SER A 80 0.55 -6.33 2.29
N PHE A 81 -0.62 -5.70 2.40
CA PHE A 81 -1.41 -5.69 3.64
C PHE A 81 -1.81 -7.10 4.07
N LEU A 82 -2.22 -7.94 3.12
CA LEU A 82 -2.62 -9.32 3.41
C LEU A 82 -1.44 -10.15 3.92
N VAL A 83 -0.27 -10.03 3.30
CA VAL A 83 0.96 -10.73 3.70
C VAL A 83 1.38 -10.30 5.11
N ILE A 84 1.38 -9.00 5.40
CA ILE A 84 1.76 -8.48 6.72
C ILE A 84 0.81 -9.01 7.81
N ARG A 85 -0.50 -9.06 7.52
CA ARG A 85 -1.49 -9.63 8.43
C ARG A 85 -1.28 -11.13 8.64
N LEU A 86 -0.99 -11.89 7.58
CA LEU A 86 -0.66 -13.32 7.70
C LEU A 86 0.57 -13.53 8.56
N LEU A 87 1.63 -12.74 8.36
CA LEU A 87 2.84 -12.83 9.15
C LEU A 87 2.54 -12.52 10.63
N GLY A 88 1.79 -11.46 10.94
CA GLY A 88 1.39 -11.16 12.31
C GLY A 88 0.68 -12.33 13.01
N VAL A 89 -0.26 -12.97 12.31
CA VAL A 89 -0.99 -14.14 12.81
C VAL A 89 -0.07 -15.35 13.01
N ILE A 90 0.82 -15.66 12.05
CA ILE A 90 1.74 -16.81 12.12
C ILE A 90 2.75 -16.64 13.25
N PHE A 91 3.25 -15.42 13.47
CA PHE A 91 4.20 -15.11 14.54
C PHE A 91 3.54 -14.89 15.92
N ASN A 92 2.22 -15.12 16.05
CA ASN A 92 1.43 -14.90 17.27
C ASN A 92 1.60 -13.49 17.85
N LEU A 93 1.90 -12.52 16.99
CA LEU A 93 1.84 -11.11 17.29
C LEU A 93 0.37 -10.75 17.13
N GLY A 94 -0.35 -10.56 18.24
CA GLY A 94 -1.77 -10.22 18.24
C GLY A 94 -2.12 -9.13 17.22
N PRO A 95 -3.37 -9.09 16.72
CA PRO A 95 -3.77 -8.32 15.55
C PRO A 95 -3.20 -6.90 15.59
N LEU A 96 -2.24 -6.67 14.69
CA LEU A 96 -1.50 -5.41 14.62
C LEU A 96 -2.49 -4.29 14.27
N PRO A 97 -2.51 -3.19 15.03
CA PRO A 97 -3.39 -2.06 14.78
C PRO A 97 -2.83 -1.28 13.59
N PHE A 98 -3.30 -1.63 12.42
CA PHE A 98 -3.30 -0.81 11.22
C PHE A 98 -4.70 -0.86 10.61
#